data_AF-A0AAC9JDV3-F1
#
_entry.id   AF-A0AAC9JDV3-F1
#
_cell.length_a   1.000
_cell.length_b   1.000
_cell.length_c   1.000
_cell.angle_alpha   90.00
_cell.angle_beta   90.00
_cell.angle_gamma   90.00
#
_symmetry.space_group_name_H-M   'P 1'
#
loop_
_entity.id
_entity.type
_entity.pdbx_description
1 polymer ?
#
loop_
_entity_poly.entity_id
_entity_poly.type
_entity_poly.pdbx_seq_one_letter_code
_entity_poly.pdbx_strand_id
1 'polypeptide(L)' 'MQACAFVTTHADIPALVKSQFERVYKAASIACYFCDCESEALSWLATLNCFLETD' A
#
# COMPACT_ATOMS: atom_id res chain seq x y z
N MET A 1 8.32 -0.74 -11.14
CA MET A 1 7.91 -1.61 -10.01
C MET A 1 6.51 -1.19 -9.63
N GLN A 2 5.57 -2.12 -9.37
CA GLN A 2 4.19 -1.78 -8.99
C GLN A 2 4.02 -2.01 -7.49
N ALA A 3 3.53 -1.00 -6.78
CA ALA A 3 3.26 -1.06 -5.36
C ALA A 3 2.01 -0.26 -5.01
N CYS A 4 1.31 -0.64 -3.93
CA CYS A 4 0.18 0.10 -3.40
C CYS A 4 0.32 0.30 -1.90
N ALA A 5 0.22 1.56 -1.47
CA ALA A 5 0.10 1.90 -0.07
C ALA A 5 -1.37 2.25 0.22
N PHE A 6 -1.93 1.67 1.27
CA PHE A 6 -3.27 1.92 1.75
C PHE A 6 -3.17 2.76 3.03
N VAL A 7 -3.68 3.98 2.97
CA VAL A 7 -3.82 4.85 4.16
C VAL A 7 -5.12 4.46 4.85
N THR A 8 -5.01 3.91 6.04
CA THR A 8 -6.14 3.27 6.75
C THR A 8 -6.45 3.93 8.09
N THR A 9 -5.99 5.16 8.26
CA THR A 9 -6.26 5.99 9.43
C THR A 9 -7.76 6.03 9.70
N HIS A 10 -8.15 5.71 10.93
CA HIS A 10 -9.55 5.68 11.38
C HIS A 10 -10.48 4.70 10.63
N ALA A 11 -9.95 3.86 9.74
CA ALA A 11 -10.72 2.81 9.10
C ALA A 11 -10.71 1.55 9.98
N ASP A 12 -11.90 1.04 10.31
CA ASP A 12 -12.02 -0.28 10.92
C ASP A 12 -11.94 -1.34 9.82
N ILE A 13 -10.72 -1.80 9.54
CA ILE A 13 -10.45 -2.82 8.52
C ILE A 13 -10.24 -4.16 9.22
N PRO A 14 -11.17 -5.11 9.04
CA PRO A 14 -11.01 -6.44 9.60
C PRO A 14 -9.71 -7.10 9.13
N ALA A 15 -9.03 -7.82 10.03
CA ALA A 15 -7.78 -8.52 9.71
C ALA A 15 -7.92 -9.46 8.49
N LEU A 16 -9.10 -10.06 8.31
CA LEU A 16 -9.40 -10.90 7.16
C LEU A 16 -9.29 -10.11 5.83
N VAL A 17 -9.77 -8.87 5.80
CA VAL A 17 -9.72 -8.02 4.60
C VAL A 17 -8.27 -7.71 4.23
N LYS A 18 -7.44 -7.30 5.21
CA LYS A 18 -5.99 -7.08 4.98
C LYS A 18 -5.34 -8.34 4.42
N SER A 19 -5.61 -9.51 4.99
CA SER A 19 -5.08 -10.80 4.52
C SER A 19 -5.51 -11.14 3.10
N GLN A 20 -6.75 -10.82 2.69
CA GLN A 20 -7.19 -11.04 1.31
C GLN A 20 -6.42 -10.15 0.32
N PHE A 21 -6.24 -8.87 0.65
CA PHE A 21 -5.45 -7.95 -0.17
C PHE A 21 -4.01 -8.44 -0.31
N GLU A 22 -3.33 -8.73 0.81
CA GLU A 22 -1.95 -9.22 0.80
C GLU A 22 -1.80 -10.49 -0.06
N ARG A 23 -2.76 -11.42 0.02
CA ARG A 23 -2.74 -12.66 -0.76
C ARG A 23 -2.85 -12.41 -2.27
N VAL A 24 -3.75 -11.53 -2.70
CA VAL A 24 -3.94 -11.19 -4.12
C VAL A 24 -2.74 -10.42 -4.66
N TYR A 25 -2.25 -9.44 -3.89
CA TYR A 25 -1.13 -8.58 -4.29
C TYR A 25 0.17 -9.36 -4.39
N LYS A 26 0.41 -10.28 -3.44
CA LYS A 26 1.51 -11.24 -3.52
C LYS A 26 1.43 -12.12 -4.75
N ALA A 27 0.25 -12.65 -5.09
CA ALA A 27 0.07 -13.46 -6.30
C ALA A 27 0.33 -12.65 -7.59
N ALA A 28 0.02 -11.36 -7.59
CA ALA A 28 0.28 -10.44 -8.70
C ALA A 28 1.70 -9.84 -8.70
N SER A 29 2.57 -10.19 -7.75
CA SER A 29 3.90 -9.57 -7.56
C SER A 29 3.86 -8.05 -7.38
N ILE A 30 2.81 -7.54 -6.73
CA ILE A 30 2.65 -6.14 -6.37
C ILE A 30 2.96 -6.01 -4.87
N ALA A 31 3.86 -5.10 -4.50
CA ALA A 31 4.11 -4.82 -3.09
C ALA A 31 2.92 -4.06 -2.49
N CYS A 32 2.44 -4.46 -1.31
CA CYS A 32 1.39 -3.72 -0.60
C CYS A 32 1.84 -3.31 0.79
N TYR A 33 1.38 -2.14 1.24
CA TYR A 33 1.63 -1.62 2.57
C TYR A 33 0.38 -0.96 3.15
N PHE A 34 0.09 -1.22 4.42
CA PHE A 34 -1.01 -0.57 5.15
C PHE A 34 -0.39 0.36 6.19
N CYS A 35 -0.81 1.61 6.20
CA CYS A 35 -0.21 2.67 7.01
C CYS A 35 -1.25 3.65 7.56
N ASP A 36 -0.81 4.51 8.47
CA ASP A 36 -1.69 5.39 9.24
C ASP A 36 -1.68 6.84 8.75
N CYS A 37 -0.88 7.20 7.75
CA CYS A 37 -0.94 8.53 7.13
C CYS A 37 -0.35 8.57 5.72
N GLU A 38 -0.71 9.61 4.97
CA GLU A 38 -0.26 9.80 3.58
C GLU A 38 1.24 10.00 3.45
N SER A 39 1.89 10.70 4.39
CA SER A 39 3.33 10.94 4.34
C SER A 39 4.14 9.64 4.45
N GLU A 40 3.69 8.72 5.28
CA GLU A 40 4.27 7.39 5.43
C GLU A 40 4.06 6.54 4.16
N ALA A 41 2.84 6.57 3.61
CA ALA A 41 2.50 5.90 2.36
C ALA A 41 3.43 6.34 1.22
N LEU A 42 3.58 7.65 1.04
CA LEU A 42 4.40 8.24 -0.02
C LEU A 42 5.90 7.97 0.20
N SER A 43 6.36 8.04 1.45
CA SER A 43 7.75 7.72 1.79
C SER A 43 8.08 6.27 1.47
N TRP A 44 7.20 5.33 1.83
CA TRP A 44 7.38 3.91 1.53
C TRP A 44 7.35 3.64 0.02
N LEU A 45 6.39 4.22 -0.73
CA LEU A 45 6.33 4.09 -2.19
C LEU A 45 7.61 4.61 -2.87
N ALA A 46 8.17 5.74 -2.40
CA ALA A 46 9.42 6.27 -2.92
C ALA A 46 10.59 5.29 -2.75
N THR A 47 10.66 4.50 -1.66
CA THR A 47 11.70 3.47 -1.48
C THR A 47 11.63 2.35 -2.53
N LEU A 48 10.47 2.17 -3.16
CA LEU A 48 10.23 1.19 -4.22
C LEU A 48 10.32 1.80 -5.63
N ASN A 49 10.79 3.04 -5.74
CA ASN A 49 10.80 3.83 -6.97
C ASN A 49 9.39 4.02 -7.58
N CYS A 50 8.35 4.04 -6.74
CA CYS A 50 7.00 4.43 -7.14
C CYS A 50 6.82 5.92 -6.87
N PHE A 51 6.93 6.73 -7.92
CA PHE A 51 6.77 8.17 -7.84
C PHE A 51 5.43 8.59 -8.45
N LEU A 52 4.87 9.70 -7.96
CA LEU A 52 3.83 10.40 -8.68
C LEU A 52 4.43 10.93 -9.98
N GLU A 53 3.87 10.53 -11.13
CA GLU A 53 4.09 11.26 -12.38
C GLU A 53 3.44 12.63 -12.19
N THR A 54 4.27 13.65 -11.95
CA THR A 54 3.89 15.04 -12.13
C THR A 54 4.04 15.38 -13.60
N ASP A 55 2.93 15.60 -14.30
CA ASP A 55 2.86 16.36 -15.56
C ASP A 55 3.36 17.81 -15.35
#